data_AF-A0A538FYY9-F1
#
_entry.id   AF-A0A538FYY9-F1
#
_cell.length_a   1.000
_cell.length_b   1.000
_cell.length_c   1.000
_cell.angle_alpha   90.00
_cell.angle_beta   90.00
_cell.angle_gamma   90.00
#
_symmetry.space_group_name_H-M   'P 1'
#
loop_
_entity.id
_entity.type
_entity.pdbx_description
1 polymer ?
#
loop_
_entity_poly.entity_id
_entity_poly.type
_entity_poly.pdbx_seq_one_letter_code
_entity_poly.pdbx_strand_id
1 'polypeptide(L)'
;MATRATLVVLLALTVVAGAAPAGRIERAPRLLDLSVSNGSTPFAGDRPLLTTVSPNDDGFRDRAIVSFRLAVSATVELDVLQTVNVKHGKNTVQTILSEHQAFSVGRHRLVWTPARSVPSGTYVLELTVTDAQGRRRIYNDLPLAGRVHVEAPVVRIQRIDVSIGPRYTPGATAVVSVATDARRLNVDILSFRNGRGSV
;
A
#
# COMPACT_ATOMS: atom_id res chain seq x y z
N MET A 1 -40.84 -88.73 -12.51
CA MET A 1 -39.75 -88.37 -11.58
C MET A 1 -38.95 -87.22 -12.17
N ALA A 2 -38.78 -86.15 -11.37
CA ALA A 2 -37.82 -85.05 -11.47
C ALA A 2 -37.90 -84.06 -12.65
N THR A 3 -38.73 -83.03 -12.48
CA THR A 3 -38.62 -81.70 -13.11
C THR A 3 -37.39 -80.96 -12.55
N ARG A 4 -36.45 -80.53 -13.40
CA ARG A 4 -35.31 -79.69 -13.00
C ARG A 4 -35.63 -78.21 -13.23
N ALA A 5 -35.79 -77.47 -12.14
CA ALA A 5 -35.85 -76.01 -12.13
C ALA A 5 -34.43 -75.45 -11.99
N THR A 6 -34.02 -74.58 -12.91
CA THR A 6 -32.71 -73.91 -12.87
C THR A 6 -32.91 -72.51 -12.26
N LEU A 7 -32.30 -72.30 -11.10
CA LEU A 7 -32.34 -71.07 -10.31
C LEU A 7 -31.34 -70.05 -10.88
N VAL A 8 -31.79 -68.85 -11.23
CA VAL A 8 -30.92 -67.72 -11.59
C VAL A 8 -30.70 -66.88 -10.33
N VAL A 9 -29.45 -66.82 -9.85
CA VAL A 9 -29.04 -65.96 -8.73
C VAL A 9 -28.55 -64.63 -9.30
N LEU A 10 -29.28 -63.55 -9.01
CA LEU A 10 -28.88 -62.17 -9.32
C LEU A 10 -28.11 -61.60 -8.12
N LEU A 11 -26.83 -61.32 -8.32
CA LEU A 11 -25.95 -60.67 -7.34
C LEU A 11 -26.12 -59.15 -7.48
N ALA A 12 -26.70 -58.49 -6.47
CA ALA A 12 -26.80 -57.03 -6.43
C ALA A 12 -25.51 -56.44 -5.83
N LEU A 13 -24.73 -55.73 -6.66
CA LEU A 13 -23.58 -54.93 -6.21
C LEU A 13 -24.10 -53.57 -5.71
N THR A 14 -24.05 -53.34 -4.40
CA THR A 14 -24.29 -52.02 -3.81
C THR A 14 -22.98 -51.22 -3.79
N VAL A 15 -22.85 -50.26 -4.70
CA VAL A 15 -21.75 -49.28 -4.70
C VAL A 15 -22.10 -48.19 -3.68
N VAL A 16 -21.46 -48.23 -2.51
CA VAL A 16 -21.51 -47.11 -1.55
C VAL A 16 -20.55 -46.05 -2.04
N ALA A 17 -21.07 -44.97 -2.60
CA ALA A 17 -20.29 -43.78 -2.94
C ALA A 17 -19.86 -43.08 -1.65
N GLY A 18 -18.63 -43.33 -1.21
CA GLY A 18 -17.99 -42.57 -0.14
C GLY A 18 -17.78 -41.13 -0.60
N ALA A 19 -18.57 -40.19 -0.06
CA ALA A 19 -18.30 -38.78 -0.22
C ALA A 19 -16.95 -38.46 0.44
N ALA A 20 -15.94 -38.12 -0.37
CA ALA A 20 -14.68 -37.62 0.13
C ALA A 20 -14.94 -36.38 1.02
N PRO A 21 -14.28 -36.24 2.18
CA PRO A 21 -14.43 -35.04 2.98
C PRO A 21 -14.01 -33.86 2.11
N ALA A 22 -14.93 -32.90 1.93
CA ALA A 22 -14.62 -31.64 1.28
C ALA A 22 -13.47 -31.00 2.05
N GLY A 23 -12.26 -31.05 1.49
CA GLY A 23 -11.09 -30.40 2.06
C GLY A 23 -11.43 -28.94 2.30
N ARG A 24 -11.37 -28.51 3.57
CA ARG A 24 -11.55 -27.11 3.93
C ARG A 24 -10.48 -26.34 3.16
N ILE A 25 -10.88 -25.52 2.18
CA ILE A 25 -9.93 -24.60 1.52
C ILE A 25 -9.40 -23.66 2.61
N GLU A 26 -8.21 -23.97 3.13
CA GLU A 26 -7.58 -23.16 4.15
C GLU A 26 -7.10 -21.86 3.52
N ARG A 27 -7.80 -20.77 3.84
CA ARG A 27 -7.52 -19.46 3.25
C ARG A 27 -6.18 -18.95 3.75
N ALA A 28 -5.37 -18.38 2.86
CA ALA A 28 -4.17 -17.62 3.21
C ALA A 28 -4.48 -16.57 4.28
N PRO A 29 -3.52 -16.21 5.15
CA PRO A 29 -3.73 -15.22 6.20
C PRO A 29 -4.13 -13.88 5.59
N ARG A 30 -4.96 -13.12 6.31
CA ARG A 30 -5.50 -11.84 5.85
C ARG A 30 -5.34 -10.76 6.91
N LEU A 31 -4.93 -9.58 6.45
CA LEU A 31 -5.11 -8.32 7.15
C LEU A 31 -6.58 -7.89 6.99
N LEU A 32 -7.31 -7.91 8.10
CA LEU A 32 -8.66 -7.40 8.20
C LEU A 32 -8.60 -5.94 8.63
N ASP A 33 -9.63 -5.15 8.26
CA ASP A 33 -9.76 -3.75 8.68
C ASP A 33 -8.51 -2.90 8.32
N LEU A 34 -7.84 -3.26 7.22
CA LEU A 34 -6.59 -2.64 6.79
C LEU A 34 -6.81 -1.17 6.44
N SER A 35 -6.03 -0.30 7.08
CA SER A 35 -6.05 1.13 6.84
C SER A 35 -4.70 1.78 7.11
N VAL A 36 -4.49 2.99 6.60
CA VAL A 36 -3.33 3.82 6.86
C VAL A 36 -3.77 5.24 7.20
N SER A 37 -3.10 5.84 8.18
CA SER A 37 -3.35 7.22 8.61
C SER A 37 -2.03 7.93 8.93
N ASN A 38 -2.05 9.25 8.98
CA ASN A 38 -0.91 10.08 9.39
C ASN A 38 -0.88 10.34 10.92
N GLY A 39 -1.74 9.66 11.68
CA GLY A 39 -1.86 9.82 13.13
C GLY A 39 -2.54 11.12 13.60
N SER A 40 -3.11 11.91 12.69
CA SER A 40 -3.78 13.18 13.00
C SER A 40 -4.98 13.41 12.06
N THR A 41 -5.36 14.66 11.83
CA THR A 41 -6.35 15.04 10.82
C THR A 41 -5.84 14.69 9.42
N PRO A 42 -6.61 13.97 8.59
CA PRO A 42 -6.19 13.61 7.24
C PRO A 42 -6.07 14.83 6.31
N PHE A 43 -5.28 14.70 5.24
CA PHE A 43 -5.32 15.66 4.14
C PHE A 43 -6.59 15.47 3.30
N ALA A 44 -6.99 16.51 2.57
CA ALA A 44 -8.11 16.40 1.62
C ALA A 44 -7.82 15.33 0.56
N GLY A 45 -8.71 14.35 0.43
CA GLY A 45 -8.57 13.22 -0.51
C GLY A 45 -7.86 11.99 0.05
N ASP A 46 -7.35 12.04 1.28
CA ASP A 46 -6.92 10.84 2.00
C ASP A 46 -8.14 9.90 2.22
N ARG A 47 -7.90 8.59 2.15
CA ARG A 47 -8.92 7.52 2.26
C ARG A 47 -8.33 6.34 3.04
N PRO A 48 -9.08 5.29 3.40
CA PRO A 48 -8.56 4.23 4.27
C PRO A 48 -7.23 3.60 3.83
N LEU A 49 -6.95 3.50 2.53
CA LEU A 49 -5.68 2.96 2.00
C LEU A 49 -4.76 4.04 1.38
N LEU A 50 -4.99 5.32 1.67
CA LEU A 50 -4.17 6.43 1.19
C LEU A 50 -4.06 7.50 2.27
N THR A 51 -2.85 7.80 2.72
CA THR A 51 -2.62 8.94 3.60
C THR A 51 -1.48 9.82 3.09
N THR A 52 -1.48 11.07 3.54
CA THR A 52 -0.42 12.03 3.27
C THR A 52 0.31 12.40 4.56
N VAL A 53 1.64 12.37 4.51
CA VAL A 53 2.56 12.69 5.62
C VAL A 53 3.51 13.82 5.21
N SER A 54 3.99 14.55 6.22
CA SER A 54 4.80 15.75 6.07
C SER A 54 6.03 15.71 6.99
N PRO A 55 6.97 14.77 6.75
CA PRO A 55 8.11 14.50 7.64
C PRO A 55 9.05 15.72 7.72
N ASN A 56 8.80 16.58 8.70
CA ASN A 56 9.57 17.78 9.02
C ASN A 56 10.09 17.77 10.47
N ASP A 57 9.75 16.72 11.25
CA ASP A 57 10.21 16.47 12.62
C ASP A 57 9.59 17.43 13.66
N ASP A 58 8.37 17.91 13.39
CA ASP A 58 7.62 18.78 14.31
C ASP A 58 6.60 18.01 15.18
N GLY A 59 6.54 16.69 15.02
CA GLY A 59 5.64 15.76 15.71
C GLY A 59 4.26 15.66 15.08
N PHE A 60 3.97 16.41 14.01
CA PHE A 60 2.66 16.47 13.36
C PHE A 60 2.73 15.83 11.98
N ARG A 61 2.01 14.71 11.81
CA ARG A 61 1.92 13.97 10.54
C ARG A 61 3.26 13.52 9.96
N ASP A 62 4.27 13.33 10.80
CA ASP A 62 5.60 12.82 10.41
C ASP A 62 5.64 11.33 10.07
N ARG A 63 4.57 10.58 10.35
CA ARG A 63 4.55 9.11 10.29
C ARG A 63 3.30 8.58 9.61
N ALA A 64 3.47 7.48 8.87
CA ALA A 64 2.38 6.67 8.36
C ALA A 64 2.14 5.48 9.30
N ILE A 65 0.88 5.32 9.74
CA ILE A 65 0.46 4.29 10.69
C ILE A 65 -0.48 3.34 9.95
N VAL A 66 0.02 2.16 9.62
CA VAL A 66 -0.78 1.06 9.06
C VAL A 66 -1.46 0.35 10.22
N SER A 67 -2.79 0.29 10.21
CA SER A 67 -3.60 -0.42 11.20
C SER A 67 -4.29 -1.61 10.54
N PHE A 68 -4.29 -2.75 11.22
CA PHE A 68 -4.93 -3.97 10.74
C PHE A 68 -5.31 -4.90 11.88
N ARG A 69 -6.08 -5.94 11.57
CA ARG A 69 -6.41 -7.03 12.47
C ARG A 69 -6.06 -8.38 11.86
N LEU A 70 -5.46 -9.23 12.66
CA LEU A 70 -5.12 -10.61 12.33
C LEU A 70 -6.08 -11.57 13.01
N ALA A 71 -6.62 -12.52 12.24
CA ALA A 71 -7.42 -13.63 12.75
C ALA A 71 -6.57 -14.83 13.19
N VAL A 72 -5.31 -14.89 12.73
CA VAL A 72 -4.32 -15.91 13.05
C VAL A 72 -2.98 -15.22 13.31
N SER A 73 -2.14 -15.77 14.17
CA SER A 73 -0.78 -15.26 14.35
C SER A 73 0.00 -15.37 13.04
N ALA A 74 0.75 -14.33 12.69
CA ALA A 74 1.48 -14.25 11.43
C ALA A 74 2.67 -13.29 11.54
N THR A 75 3.68 -13.50 10.70
CA THR A 75 4.71 -12.51 10.41
C THR A 75 4.21 -11.60 9.31
N VAL A 76 4.29 -10.29 9.54
CA VAL A 76 3.98 -9.25 8.55
C VAL A 76 5.28 -8.57 8.17
N GLU A 77 5.62 -8.62 6.90
CA GLU A 77 6.71 -7.91 6.26
C GLU A 77 6.15 -6.68 5.54
N LEU A 78 6.82 -5.55 5.71
CA LEU A 78 6.51 -4.25 5.15
C LEU A 78 7.68 -3.82 4.27
N ASP A 79 7.42 -3.74 2.97
CA ASP A 79 8.32 -3.13 2.00
C ASP A 79 7.78 -1.79 1.56
N VAL A 80 8.60 -0.75 1.69
CA VAL A 80 8.26 0.60 1.21
C VAL A 80 8.82 0.78 -0.18
N LEU A 81 7.93 0.87 -1.15
CA LEU A 81 8.25 0.90 -2.56
C LEU A 81 8.14 2.32 -3.11
N GLN A 82 9.25 2.86 -3.62
CA GLN A 82 9.30 4.09 -4.38
C GLN A 82 9.11 3.78 -5.87
N THR A 83 8.15 4.42 -6.51
CA THR A 83 8.05 4.39 -7.97
C THR A 83 9.06 5.38 -8.55
N VAL A 84 10.09 4.86 -9.22
CA VAL A 84 11.10 5.67 -9.91
C VAL A 84 10.70 5.76 -11.38
N ASN A 85 10.79 6.96 -11.96
CA ASN A 85 10.29 7.26 -13.31
C ASN A 85 10.60 6.19 -14.36
N VAL A 86 9.62 6.01 -15.25
CA VAL A 86 9.60 5.05 -16.35
C VAL A 86 10.53 5.51 -17.47
N LYS A 87 11.79 5.07 -17.49
CA LYS A 87 12.58 5.14 -18.73
C LYS A 87 12.20 3.95 -19.61
N HIS A 88 11.79 4.21 -20.84
CA HIS A 88 11.50 3.20 -21.88
C HIS A 88 10.40 2.17 -21.52
N GLY A 89 9.29 2.61 -20.91
CA GLY A 89 8.15 1.74 -20.63
C GLY A 89 8.36 0.70 -19.53
N LYS A 90 9.49 0.72 -18.81
CA LYS A 90 9.72 -0.09 -17.60
C LYS A 90 9.51 0.75 -16.35
N ASN A 91 8.48 0.42 -15.56
CA ASN A 91 8.36 0.95 -14.20
C ASN A 91 9.48 0.33 -13.36
N THR A 92 10.47 1.12 -12.96
CA THR A 92 11.45 0.66 -11.98
C THR A 92 10.90 0.99 -10.60
N VAL A 93 10.66 -0.03 -9.80
CA VAL A 93 10.29 0.13 -8.40
C VAL A 93 11.55 -0.10 -7.56
N GLN A 94 11.79 0.75 -6.59
CA GLN A 94 12.88 0.61 -5.62
C GLN A 94 12.31 0.42 -4.23
N THR A 95 12.71 -0.64 -3.54
CA THR A 95 12.46 -0.79 -2.11
C THR A 95 13.42 0.12 -1.34
N ILE A 96 12.88 1.05 -0.54
CA ILE A 96 13.67 2.00 0.26
C ILE A 96 13.72 1.63 1.74
N LEU A 97 12.84 0.74 2.18
CA LEU A 97 12.78 0.18 3.52
C LEU A 97 12.16 -1.22 3.43
N SER A 98 12.68 -2.15 4.22
CA SER A 98 12.11 -3.48 4.43
C SER A 98 12.19 -3.80 5.92
N GLU A 99 11.05 -4.09 6.53
CA GLU A 99 10.94 -4.46 7.94
C GLU A 99 9.97 -5.63 8.10
N HIS A 100 10.18 -6.49 9.08
CA HIS A 100 9.24 -7.55 9.38
C HIS A 100 9.04 -7.72 10.88
N GLN A 101 7.83 -8.10 11.27
CA GLN A 101 7.49 -8.32 12.66
C GLN A 101 6.47 -9.45 12.80
N ALA A 102 6.64 -10.25 13.86
CA ALA A 102 5.67 -11.27 14.24
C ALA A 102 4.55 -10.66 15.09
N PHE A 103 3.31 -11.03 14.78
CA PHE A 103 2.13 -10.56 15.47
C PHE A 103 1.25 -11.73 15.91
N SER A 104 0.65 -11.61 17.10
CA SER A 104 -0.39 -12.52 17.57
C SER A 104 -1.73 -12.25 16.87
N VAL A 105 -2.75 -13.07 17.14
CA VAL A 105 -4.15 -12.71 16.84
C VAL A 105 -4.50 -11.37 17.50
N GLY A 106 -5.24 -10.52 16.81
CA GLY A 106 -5.70 -9.23 17.35
C GLY A 106 -5.43 -8.03 16.45
N ARG A 107 -5.65 -6.82 16.99
CA ARG A 107 -5.42 -5.54 16.30
C ARG A 107 -3.98 -5.09 16.51
N HIS A 108 -3.33 -4.66 15.43
CA HIS A 108 -1.93 -4.26 15.44
C HIS A 108 -1.69 -3.02 14.60
N ARG A 109 -0.51 -2.44 14.77
CA ARG A 109 -0.03 -1.29 14.01
C ARG A 109 1.40 -1.51 13.56
N LEU A 110 1.69 -1.11 12.33
CA LEU A 110 3.03 -0.88 11.83
C LEU A 110 3.20 0.62 11.57
N VAL A 111 4.34 1.17 11.97
CA VAL A 111 4.61 2.60 11.88
C VAL A 111 5.83 2.82 11.02
N TRP A 112 5.66 3.51 9.91
CA TRP A 112 6.77 4.00 9.11
C TRP A 112 6.93 5.50 9.34
N THR A 113 8.13 5.91 9.73
CA THR A 113 8.51 7.33 9.87
C THR A 113 9.53 7.64 8.78
N PRO A 114 9.13 8.24 7.65
CA PRO A 114 10.05 8.54 6.57
C PRO A 114 11.17 9.47 7.06
N ALA A 115 12.42 9.12 6.78
CA ALA A 115 13.54 10.01 7.05
C ALA A 115 13.41 11.30 6.23
N ARG A 116 13.93 12.42 6.74
CA ARG A 116 13.94 13.71 6.01
C ARG A 116 14.73 13.68 4.69
N SER A 117 15.53 12.65 4.43
CA SER A 117 16.20 12.44 3.14
C SER A 117 15.30 11.78 2.09
N VAL A 118 14.19 11.17 2.49
CA VAL A 118 13.25 10.53 1.57
C VAL A 118 12.57 11.61 0.71
N PRO A 119 12.65 11.51 -0.64
CA PRO A 119 12.05 12.50 -1.52
C PRO A 119 10.53 12.61 -1.35
N SER A 120 9.96 13.77 -1.67
CA SER A 120 8.52 13.90 -1.85
C SER A 120 8.05 13.01 -2.99
N GLY A 121 6.88 12.38 -2.85
CA GLY A 121 6.38 11.44 -3.85
C GLY A 121 5.31 10.51 -3.29
N THR A 122 4.93 9.53 -4.11
CA THR A 122 3.99 8.47 -3.72
C THR A 122 4.76 7.17 -3.49
N TYR A 123 4.51 6.56 -2.35
CA TYR A 123 5.14 5.31 -1.92
C TYR A 123 4.04 4.28 -1.67
N VAL A 124 4.28 3.05 -2.13
CA VAL A 124 3.38 1.91 -1.87
C VAL A 124 3.95 1.12 -0.71
N LEU A 125 3.11 0.79 0.27
CA LEU A 125 3.48 -0.10 1.37
C LEU A 125 3.04 -1.51 1.00
N GLU A 126 3.94 -2.28 0.42
CA GLU A 126 3.70 -3.68 0.14
C GLU A 126 3.75 -4.46 1.45
N LEU A 127 2.65 -5.16 1.76
CA LEU A 127 2.55 -5.99 2.96
C LEU A 127 2.53 -7.46 2.56
N THR A 128 3.50 -8.22 3.05
CA THR A 128 3.54 -9.66 2.94
C THR A 128 3.14 -10.26 4.29
N VAL A 129 2.12 -11.13 4.30
CA VAL A 129 1.68 -11.82 5.51
C VAL A 129 1.93 -13.31 5.37
N THR A 130 2.66 -13.89 6.31
CA THR A 130 3.00 -15.32 6.34
C THR A 130 2.62 -15.92 7.69
N ASP A 131 1.80 -16.96 7.71
CA ASP A 131 1.44 -17.67 8.94
C ASP A 131 2.42 -18.80 9.29
N ALA A 132 2.20 -19.44 10.44
CA ALA A 132 3.04 -20.53 10.94
C ALA A 132 3.04 -21.78 10.03
N GLN A 133 2.04 -21.94 9.15
CA GLN A 133 1.99 -23.01 8.15
C GLN A 133 2.69 -22.61 6.84
N GLY A 134 3.30 -21.43 6.79
CA GLY A 134 3.99 -20.89 5.61
C GLY A 134 3.04 -20.36 4.54
N ARG A 135 1.73 -20.24 4.80
CA ARG A 135 0.78 -19.69 3.83
C ARG A 135 0.99 -18.19 3.75
N ARG A 136 1.09 -17.66 2.51
CA ARG A 136 1.44 -16.27 2.23
C ARG A 136 0.32 -15.51 1.52
N ARG A 137 0.16 -14.22 1.84
CA ARG A 137 -0.62 -13.24 1.05
C ARG A 137 0.17 -11.95 0.89
N ILE A 138 0.20 -11.40 -0.32
CA ILE A 138 0.86 -10.14 -0.65
C ILE A 138 -0.21 -9.09 -0.98
N TYR A 139 -0.10 -7.92 -0.36
CA TYR A 139 -0.99 -6.77 -0.56
C TYR A 139 -0.28 -5.73 -1.41
N ASN A 140 -0.01 -6.07 -2.67
CA ASN A 140 0.44 -5.21 -3.78
C ASN A 140 0.74 -6.09 -5.03
N ASP A 141 -0.08 -7.10 -5.28
CA ASP A 141 0.19 -8.04 -6.38
C ASP A 141 -0.02 -7.32 -7.73
N LEU A 142 1.07 -6.95 -8.42
CA LEU A 142 1.08 -6.13 -9.64
C LEU A 142 0.82 -6.99 -10.90
N PRO A 143 -0.32 -6.87 -11.61
CA PRO A 143 -0.46 -7.45 -12.95
C PRO A 143 0.14 -6.50 -14.01
N LEU A 144 1.25 -6.93 -14.62
CA LEU A 144 1.78 -6.41 -15.88
C LEU A 144 0.84 -6.77 -17.05
N ALA A 145 -0.37 -6.21 -17.10
CA ALA A 145 -1.32 -6.33 -18.24
C ALA A 145 -2.52 -5.35 -18.15
N GLY A 146 -2.35 -4.19 -17.51
CA GLY A 146 -3.27 -3.05 -17.70
C GLY A 146 -4.47 -2.91 -16.76
N ARG A 147 -4.62 -3.72 -15.70
CA ARG A 147 -5.60 -3.44 -14.61
C ARG A 147 -5.08 -3.87 -13.25
N VAL A 148 -4.75 -2.91 -12.39
CA VAL A 148 -4.26 -3.16 -11.03
C VAL A 148 -5.41 -2.97 -10.03
N HIS A 149 -5.67 -3.98 -9.19
CA HIS A 149 -6.47 -3.80 -7.98
C HIS A 149 -5.52 -3.74 -6.78
N VAL A 150 -5.17 -2.53 -6.36
CA VAL A 150 -4.24 -2.31 -5.23
C VAL A 150 -5.04 -2.33 -3.93
N GLU A 151 -4.93 -3.41 -3.16
CA GLU A 151 -5.32 -3.47 -1.73
C GLU A 151 -4.16 -3.05 -0.79
N ALA A 152 -3.12 -2.41 -1.33
CA ALA A 152 -1.98 -1.92 -0.58
C ALA A 152 -2.24 -0.52 0.00
N PRO A 153 -1.77 -0.22 1.22
CA PRO A 153 -1.69 1.16 1.68
C PRO A 153 -0.73 1.99 0.82
N VAL A 154 -1.11 3.23 0.56
CA VAL A 154 -0.31 4.21 -0.19
C VAL A 154 -0.03 5.40 0.72
N VAL A 155 1.20 5.88 0.69
CA VAL A 155 1.64 7.05 1.44
C VAL A 155 2.16 8.10 0.48
N ARG A 156 1.62 9.31 0.57
CA ARG A 156 2.16 10.49 -0.11
C ARG A 156 3.04 11.25 0.86
N ILE A 157 4.26 11.57 0.44
CA ILE A 157 5.14 12.47 1.17
C ILE A 157 5.03 13.85 0.52
N GLN A 158 4.45 14.80 1.26
CA GLN A 158 4.33 16.19 0.86
C GLN A 158 5.13 17.05 1.84
N ARG A 159 6.02 17.92 1.32
CA ARG A 159 6.80 18.83 2.18
C ARG A 159 6.31 20.26 2.08
N ILE A 160 6.37 20.80 0.87
CA ILE A 160 5.93 22.16 0.55
C ILE A 160 5.24 22.07 -0.81
N ASP A 161 4.01 22.58 -0.88
CA ASP A 161 3.32 22.84 -2.13
C ASP A 161 3.35 24.35 -2.38
N VAL A 162 3.72 24.75 -3.60
CA VAL A 162 3.79 26.14 -4.01
C VAL A 162 2.99 26.30 -5.28
N SER A 163 2.01 27.20 -5.23
CA SER A 163 1.28 27.63 -6.41
C SER A 163 1.45 29.13 -6.60
N ILE A 164 1.54 29.51 -7.87
CA ILE A 164 1.54 30.91 -8.28
C ILE A 164 0.16 31.17 -8.85
N GLY A 165 -0.43 32.32 -8.48
CA GLY A 165 -1.72 32.76 -8.95
C GLY A 165 -1.77 33.01 -10.47
N PRO A 166 -2.82 33.68 -10.94
CA PRO A 166 -2.97 34.00 -12.36
C PRO A 166 -1.74 34.70 -12.95
N ARG A 167 -1.63 34.66 -14.28
CA ARG A 167 -0.56 35.36 -15.00
C ARG A 167 -0.46 36.81 -14.53
N TYR A 168 0.75 37.23 -14.21
CA TYR A 168 1.09 38.60 -13.83
C TYR A 168 2.04 39.18 -14.87
N THR A 169 2.02 40.50 -15.05
CA THR A 169 2.95 41.22 -15.93
C THR A 169 4.24 41.58 -15.19
N PRO A 170 5.36 41.84 -15.90
CA PRO A 170 6.56 42.36 -15.27
C PRO A 170 6.26 43.62 -14.44
N GLY A 171 6.70 43.64 -13.19
CA GLY A 171 6.44 44.73 -12.23
C GLY A 171 5.09 44.64 -11.50
N ALA A 172 4.20 43.71 -11.88
CA ALA A 172 2.98 43.44 -11.13
C ALA A 172 3.25 42.52 -9.93
N THR A 173 2.42 42.66 -8.89
CA THR A 173 2.44 41.78 -7.72
C THR A 173 2.02 40.36 -8.11
N ALA A 174 2.89 39.38 -7.87
CA ALA A 174 2.54 37.97 -7.96
C ALA A 174 1.95 37.48 -6.63
N VAL A 175 0.84 36.74 -6.70
CA VAL A 175 0.30 36.01 -5.54
C VAL A 175 0.93 34.64 -5.50
N VAL A 176 1.64 34.32 -4.42
CA VAL A 176 2.19 32.99 -4.18
C VAL A 176 1.46 32.39 -2.99
N SER A 177 0.86 31.22 -3.20
CA SER A 177 0.22 30.45 -2.15
C SER A 177 1.12 29.26 -1.80
N VAL A 178 1.49 29.15 -0.53
CA VAL A 178 2.31 28.06 0.00
C VAL A 178 1.47 27.25 0.98
N ALA A 179 1.35 25.95 0.74
CA ALA A 179 0.74 25.01 1.68
C ALA A 179 1.82 24.11 2.29
N THR A 180 1.96 24.15 3.61
CA THR A 180 2.94 23.35 4.35
C THR A 180 2.49 23.20 5.81
N ASP A 181 2.88 22.09 6.43
CA ASP A 181 2.75 21.91 7.89
C ASP A 181 3.91 22.58 8.66
N ALA A 182 4.94 23.06 7.96
CA ALA A 182 6.08 23.73 8.60
C ALA A 182 5.67 25.02 9.33
N ARG A 183 6.07 25.14 10.60
CA ARG A 183 5.78 26.31 11.45
C ARG A 183 6.52 27.58 11.05
N ARG A 184 7.54 27.47 10.21
CA ARG A 184 8.37 28.58 9.72
C ARG A 184 8.73 28.35 8.27
N LEU A 185 8.77 29.43 7.50
CA LEU A 185 9.15 29.43 6.09
C LEU A 185 10.24 30.48 5.87
N ASN A 186 11.30 30.08 5.17
CA ASN A 186 12.26 31.03 4.59
C ASN A 186 11.97 31.10 3.10
N VAL A 187 11.81 32.33 2.57
CA VAL A 187 11.49 32.57 1.16
C VAL A 187 12.60 33.42 0.55
N ASP A 188 13.36 32.82 -0.35
CA ASP A 188 14.37 33.52 -1.14
C ASP A 188 13.79 33.86 -2.52
N ILE A 189 13.66 35.15 -2.81
CA ILE A 189 13.16 35.64 -4.10
C ILE A 189 14.35 35.93 -5.01
N LEU A 190 14.57 35.06 -6.00
CA LEU A 190 15.61 35.25 -7.00
C LEU A 190 15.10 36.13 -8.15
N SER A 191 15.64 37.34 -8.29
CA SER A 191 15.38 38.20 -9.45
C SER A 191 16.49 38.09 -10.47
N PHE A 192 16.20 37.56 -11.67
CA PHE A 192 17.13 37.59 -12.80
C PHE A 192 16.88 38.86 -13.61
N ARG A 193 17.86 39.78 -13.62
CA ARG A 193 17.94 40.81 -14.65
C ARG A 193 18.52 40.16 -15.90
N ASN A 194 17.76 40.07 -16.98
CA ASN A 194 18.35 39.81 -18.30
C ASN A 194 19.26 41.00 -18.64
N GLY A 195 20.53 40.89 -18.29
CA GLY A 195 21.54 41.89 -18.61
C GLY A 195 21.75 41.93 -20.11
N ARG A 196 21.46 43.09 -20.72
CA ARG A 196 22.12 43.47 -21.97
C ARG A 196 23.61 43.56 -21.67
N GLY A 197 24.41 42.76 -22.37
CA GLY A 197 25.83 43.02 -22.52
C GLY A 197 26.04 44.43 -23.06
N SER A 198 27.05 45.10 -22.52
CA SER A 198 27.37 46.52 -22.64
C SER A 198 27.65 47.00 -24.08
N VAL A 199 27.46 48.31 -24.23
CA VAL A 199 27.81 49.23 -25.34
C VAL A 199 29.21 48.98 -25.92
#